data_AF-A0A948M726-F1
#
_entry.id   AF-A0A948M726-F1
#
_cell.length_a   1.000
_cell.length_b   1.000
_cell.length_c   1.000
_cell.angle_alpha   90.00
_cell.angle_beta   90.00
_cell.angle_gamma   90.00
#
_symmetry.space_group_name_H-M   'P 1'
#
loop_
_entity.id
_entity.type
_entity.pdbx_description
1 polymer ?
#
loop_
_entity_poly.entity_id
_entity_poly.type
_entity_poly.pdbx_seq_one_letter_code
_entity_poly.pdbx_strand_id
1 'polypeptide(L)'
;MRIKLLYLAILSIFVTLLLGLVNLQMFRNKEFALLSEKNSIRLLPQAGVRGKILDRQGNMIVDNTLIYDVMVMPEEVKFNSKSFKRVAQILNVNTEVLGLTIRNQYSNTKIPMVIAKNINIKKAIALEEERSDLPSLLIQPHPVRIYPLGRLAAHLLGYLSEIDHWRLTKLEGYGYKTKDIVGFGGIEEKYDYYLRQEDGGLSVEVDRKGRFVRVLGFRQPKSGKNIGLTLDLRIQKIAEEALEGAKGSIVIMDPFSGEILAMVSRPNFNPAIFVEKSPSPLYKLFNNPQAPLFNRAISGLYPAGSTFKLIVAVAGLQSGKIKPNTSFFCNGSLNVGGVDFACWGVHGQQDIYQAIAHSCNVFIYRTGLILGPQLIYDFASKFGLGKASGIDLPYEAAGLVPNPLWRRLVKFKSWFSGDTANLSIGQGELLVTPLQMTRAIAVFANKGKLVTPYVLKSVSDKDVSSLQNKSVDLNLKPEVIDVIRQGLRKVANDADGTANVLRDLKITVAGKTGTAQTGKGNSHAWFIGFFPYESPKYAICVFLERGGHGYYSAIIAKEIIKKMEQEGIL
;
A
#
# COMPACT_ATOMS: atom_id res chain seq x y z
N MET A 1 58.11 33.50 -60.78
CA MET A 1 58.17 32.88 -59.44
C MET A 1 56.84 32.91 -58.69
N ARG A 2 56.14 34.05 -58.62
CA ARG A 2 54.84 34.21 -57.91
C ARG A 2 53.73 33.25 -58.37
N ILE A 3 53.60 32.99 -59.67
CA ILE A 3 52.58 32.08 -60.21
C ILE A 3 52.83 30.62 -59.77
N LYS A 4 54.09 30.15 -59.75
CA LYS A 4 54.43 28.79 -59.29
C LYS A 4 54.11 28.58 -57.80
N LEU A 5 54.36 29.60 -56.98
CA LEU A 5 53.99 29.61 -55.55
C LEU A 5 52.48 29.52 -55.35
N LEU A 6 51.69 30.24 -56.17
CA LEU A 6 50.23 30.17 -56.14
C LEU A 6 49.72 28.76 -56.50
N TYR A 7 50.28 28.15 -57.55
CA TYR A 7 49.94 26.77 -57.94
C TYR A 7 50.28 25.76 -56.84
N LEU A 8 51.43 25.90 -56.18
CA LEU A 8 51.83 25.06 -55.04
C LEU A 8 50.89 25.23 -53.84
N ALA A 9 50.46 26.45 -53.56
CA ALA A 9 49.49 26.72 -52.48
C ALA A 9 48.13 26.09 -52.80
N ILE A 10 47.62 26.24 -54.02
CA ILE A 10 46.36 25.63 -54.47
C ILE A 10 46.46 24.09 -54.44
N LEU A 11 47.56 23.52 -54.93
CA LEU A 11 47.80 22.08 -54.91
C LEU A 11 47.83 21.54 -53.48
N SER A 12 48.51 22.24 -52.57
CA SER A 12 48.57 21.89 -51.14
C SER A 12 47.17 21.88 -50.51
N ILE A 13 46.33 22.87 -50.82
CA ILE A 13 44.93 22.92 -50.37
C ILE A 13 44.15 21.69 -50.88
N PHE A 14 44.25 21.38 -52.19
CA PHE A 14 43.58 20.20 -52.76
C PHE A 14 44.07 18.89 -52.13
N VAL A 15 45.37 18.73 -51.93
CA VAL A 15 45.94 17.55 -51.26
C VAL A 15 45.42 17.43 -49.83
N THR A 16 45.34 18.54 -49.09
CA THR A 16 44.81 18.56 -47.72
C THR A 16 43.32 18.18 -47.68
N LEU A 17 42.52 18.70 -48.61
CA LEU A 17 41.11 18.32 -48.75
C LEU A 17 40.95 16.83 -49.12
N LEU A 18 41.82 16.31 -49.99
CA LEU A 18 41.79 14.93 -50.44
C LEU A 18 42.18 13.96 -49.31
N LEU A 19 43.21 14.31 -48.53
CA LEU A 19 43.56 13.61 -47.30
C LEU A 19 42.42 13.66 -46.26
N GLY A 20 41.74 14.80 -46.15
CA GLY A 20 40.53 14.93 -45.32
C GLY A 20 39.40 14.02 -45.78
N LEU A 21 39.16 13.93 -47.10
CA LEU A 21 38.15 13.05 -47.68
C LEU A 21 38.49 11.57 -47.45
N VAL A 22 39.75 11.16 -47.64
CA VAL A 22 40.24 9.81 -47.36
C VAL A 22 40.07 9.48 -45.88
N ASN A 23 40.35 10.43 -44.97
CA ASN A 23 40.10 10.26 -43.55
C ASN A 23 38.61 9.99 -43.25
N LEU A 24 37.71 10.76 -43.86
CA LEU A 24 36.26 10.57 -43.68
C LEU A 24 35.74 9.26 -44.28
N GLN A 25 36.15 8.92 -45.52
CA GLN A 25 35.60 7.80 -46.28
C GLN A 25 36.28 6.45 -46.07
N MET A 26 37.56 6.42 -45.66
CA MET A 26 38.28 5.15 -45.46
C MET A 26 38.52 4.87 -43.97
N PHE A 27 39.04 5.85 -43.23
CA PHE A 27 39.41 5.64 -41.83
C PHE A 27 38.21 5.74 -40.87
N ARG A 28 37.32 6.73 -41.08
CA ARG A 28 36.14 6.97 -40.20
C ARG A 28 34.82 6.44 -40.76
N ASN A 29 34.83 5.70 -41.87
CA ASN A 29 33.60 5.19 -42.50
C ASN A 29 32.74 4.36 -41.53
N LYS A 30 33.34 3.40 -40.81
CA LYS A 30 32.59 2.56 -39.87
C LYS A 30 31.92 3.38 -38.77
N GLU A 31 32.59 4.42 -38.28
CA GLU A 31 32.05 5.33 -37.26
C GLU A 31 30.86 6.14 -37.81
N PHE A 32 31.01 6.75 -38.99
CA PHE A 32 29.95 7.54 -39.62
C PHE A 32 28.78 6.68 -40.13
N ALA A 33 29.04 5.45 -40.58
CA ALA A 33 28.00 4.48 -40.94
C ALA A 33 27.17 4.10 -39.72
N LEU A 34 27.81 3.80 -38.58
CA LEU A 34 27.13 3.53 -37.31
C LEU A 34 26.33 4.75 -36.80
N LEU A 35 26.88 5.97 -36.94
CA LEU A 35 26.16 7.19 -36.60
C LEU A 35 24.97 7.43 -37.53
N SER A 36 25.12 7.15 -38.83
CA SER A 36 24.03 7.23 -39.81
C SER A 36 22.93 6.22 -39.53
N GLU A 37 23.29 4.97 -39.22
CA GLU A 37 22.36 3.91 -38.85
C GLU A 37 21.61 4.25 -37.56
N LYS A 38 22.32 4.72 -36.52
CA LYS A 38 21.67 5.21 -35.29
C LYS A 38 20.72 6.38 -35.54
N ASN A 39 21.00 7.21 -36.54
CA ASN A 39 20.15 8.34 -36.90
C ASN A 39 18.99 7.96 -37.84
N SER A 40 19.13 6.89 -38.63
CA SER A 40 18.09 6.37 -39.52
C SER A 40 17.15 5.38 -38.83
N ILE A 41 17.54 4.76 -37.73
CA ILE A 41 16.66 3.86 -36.97
C ILE A 41 15.78 4.67 -36.02
N ARG A 42 14.45 4.51 -36.16
CA ARG A 42 13.45 5.05 -35.23
C ARG A 42 12.65 3.92 -34.60
N LEU A 43 12.41 4.04 -33.29
CA LEU A 43 11.58 3.11 -32.54
C LEU A 43 10.19 3.73 -32.36
N LEU A 44 9.17 3.05 -32.87
CA LEU A 44 7.76 3.37 -32.63
C LEU A 44 7.28 2.46 -31.50
N PRO A 45 7.17 2.96 -30.25
CA PRO A 45 6.82 2.13 -29.11
C PRO A 45 5.37 1.66 -29.21
N GLN A 46 5.15 0.40 -28.83
CA GLN A 46 3.81 -0.15 -28.62
C GLN A 46 3.69 -0.56 -27.15
N ALA A 47 2.81 0.12 -26.43
CA ALA A 47 2.64 -0.11 -25.00
C ALA A 47 2.08 -1.51 -24.73
N GLY A 48 2.68 -2.21 -23.77
CA GLY A 48 2.09 -3.42 -23.21
C GLY A 48 0.97 -3.10 -22.21
N VAL A 49 0.26 -4.13 -21.74
CA VAL A 49 -0.83 -3.97 -20.77
C VAL A 49 -0.33 -4.39 -19.38
N ARG A 50 -0.46 -3.51 -18.39
CA ARG A 50 -0.12 -3.85 -16.99
C ARG A 50 -1.06 -4.94 -16.47
N GLY A 51 -0.54 -5.91 -15.71
CA GLY A 51 -1.32 -7.02 -15.17
C GLY A 51 -2.49 -6.57 -14.27
N LYS A 52 -3.62 -7.27 -14.32
CA LYS A 52 -4.83 -6.98 -13.54
C LYS A 52 -4.64 -7.36 -12.06
N ILE A 53 -5.38 -6.70 -11.17
CA ILE A 53 -5.44 -7.06 -9.74
C ILE A 53 -6.84 -7.56 -9.44
N LEU A 54 -6.92 -8.79 -8.90
CA LEU A 54 -8.15 -9.51 -8.61
C LEU A 54 -8.30 -9.74 -7.11
N ASP A 55 -9.54 -9.85 -6.64
CA ASP A 55 -9.83 -10.30 -5.28
C ASP A 55 -9.69 -11.83 -5.15
N ARG A 56 -9.94 -12.35 -3.94
CA ARG A 56 -9.79 -13.79 -3.67
C ARG A 56 -10.82 -14.67 -4.40
N GLN A 57 -11.90 -14.09 -4.91
CA GLN A 57 -12.94 -14.74 -5.71
C GLN A 57 -12.75 -14.53 -7.23
N GLY A 58 -11.70 -13.79 -7.65
CA GLY A 58 -11.43 -13.49 -9.05
C GLY A 58 -12.14 -12.24 -9.58
N ASN A 59 -12.82 -11.47 -8.72
CA ASN A 59 -13.43 -10.21 -9.13
C ASN A 59 -12.36 -9.14 -9.38
N MET A 60 -12.60 -8.33 -10.40
CA MET A 60 -11.69 -7.25 -10.79
C MET A 60 -11.65 -6.13 -9.75
N ILE A 61 -10.46 -5.82 -9.22
CA ILE A 61 -10.21 -4.66 -8.35
C ILE A 61 -9.57 -3.50 -9.14
N VAL A 62 -8.55 -3.82 -9.94
CA VAL A 62 -7.80 -2.85 -10.75
C VAL A 62 -7.65 -3.41 -12.16
N ASP A 63 -7.95 -2.59 -13.17
CA ASP A 63 -7.87 -2.95 -14.58
C ASP A 63 -7.16 -1.87 -15.39
N ASN A 64 -7.16 -2.03 -16.70
CA ASN A 64 -6.72 -1.03 -17.66
C ASN A 64 -7.86 -0.76 -18.63
N THR A 65 -8.07 0.51 -18.97
CA THR A 65 -8.94 0.91 -20.06
C THR A 65 -8.10 1.40 -21.23
N LEU A 66 -8.60 1.24 -22.46
CA LEU A 66 -8.01 1.90 -23.61
C LEU A 66 -8.40 3.38 -23.61
N ILE A 67 -7.39 4.23 -23.71
CA ILE A 67 -7.53 5.65 -24.01
C ILE A 67 -6.77 5.92 -25.30
N TYR A 68 -7.11 6.99 -26.00
CA TYR A 68 -6.56 7.26 -27.32
C TYR A 68 -5.79 8.58 -27.30
N ASP A 69 -4.63 8.56 -27.95
CA ASP A 69 -3.88 9.76 -28.29
C ASP A 69 -4.18 10.12 -29.74
N VAL A 70 -4.38 11.42 -29.97
CA VAL A 70 -4.58 11.97 -31.31
C VAL A 70 -3.26 12.52 -31.78
N MET A 71 -2.78 12.01 -32.89
CA MET A 71 -1.54 12.41 -33.52
C MET A 71 -1.80 12.93 -34.92
N VAL A 72 -0.91 13.79 -35.41
CA VAL A 72 -0.99 14.30 -36.77
C VAL A 72 0.37 14.32 -37.43
N MET A 73 0.43 13.99 -38.72
CA MET A 73 1.61 14.18 -39.54
C MET A 73 1.74 15.66 -39.91
N PRO A 74 2.75 16.40 -39.41
CA PRO A 74 2.75 17.85 -39.47
C PRO A 74 2.81 18.42 -40.90
N GLU A 75 3.46 17.71 -41.82
CA GLU A 75 3.65 18.14 -43.22
C GLU A 75 2.36 18.15 -44.04
N GLU A 76 1.37 17.38 -43.61
CA GLU A 76 0.11 17.18 -44.33
C GLU A 76 -1.04 17.98 -43.73
N VAL A 77 -0.77 18.78 -42.68
CA VAL A 77 -1.79 19.59 -42.00
C VAL A 77 -2.07 20.89 -42.75
N LYS A 78 -3.27 20.98 -43.32
CA LYS A 78 -3.83 22.24 -43.83
C LYS A 78 -4.62 22.93 -42.71
N PHE A 79 -3.99 23.83 -41.98
CA PHE A 79 -4.57 24.53 -40.81
C PHE A 79 -5.88 25.28 -41.08
N ASN A 80 -6.13 25.70 -42.33
CA ASN A 80 -7.38 26.38 -42.73
C ASN A 80 -8.48 25.44 -43.25
N SER A 81 -8.23 24.12 -43.27
CA SER A 81 -9.21 23.14 -43.77
C SER A 81 -10.44 23.02 -42.87
N LYS A 82 -11.57 22.63 -43.48
CA LYS A 82 -12.82 22.31 -42.76
C LYS A 82 -12.61 21.18 -41.75
N SER A 83 -11.85 20.15 -42.15
CA SER A 83 -11.52 18.98 -41.34
C SER A 83 -10.69 19.36 -40.10
N PHE A 84 -9.70 20.25 -40.24
CA PHE A 84 -8.93 20.73 -39.08
C PHE A 84 -9.79 21.50 -38.07
N LYS A 85 -10.72 22.34 -38.54
CA LYS A 85 -11.71 23.01 -37.68
C LYS A 85 -12.61 22.00 -36.97
N ARG A 86 -13.00 20.92 -37.66
CA ARG A 86 -13.84 19.87 -37.10
C ARG A 86 -13.11 19.05 -36.03
N VAL A 87 -11.85 18.70 -36.25
CA VAL A 87 -10.99 18.06 -35.25
C VAL A 87 -10.90 18.92 -33.98
N ALA A 88 -10.65 20.23 -34.12
CA ALA A 88 -10.59 21.15 -32.99
C ALA A 88 -11.93 21.21 -32.22
N GLN A 89 -13.06 21.21 -32.92
CA GLN A 89 -14.40 21.12 -32.30
C GLN A 89 -14.59 19.83 -31.51
N ILE A 90 -14.26 18.67 -32.07
CA ILE A 90 -14.40 17.36 -31.38
C ILE A 90 -13.51 17.30 -30.12
N LEU A 91 -12.31 17.87 -30.22
CA LEU A 91 -11.38 17.98 -29.10
C LEU A 91 -11.82 19.00 -28.04
N ASN A 92 -12.76 19.89 -28.35
CA ASN A 92 -13.13 21.07 -27.55
C ASN A 92 -11.95 22.01 -27.31
N VAL A 93 -11.09 22.20 -28.32
CA VAL A 93 -9.92 23.09 -28.27
C VAL A 93 -10.10 24.18 -29.31
N ASN A 94 -9.66 25.40 -28.99
CA ASN A 94 -9.65 26.48 -29.97
C ASN A 94 -8.70 26.13 -31.14
N THR A 95 -9.18 26.29 -32.37
CA THR A 95 -8.45 25.97 -33.60
C THR A 95 -7.09 26.67 -33.70
N GLU A 96 -7.00 27.92 -33.27
CA GLU A 96 -5.75 28.69 -33.29
C GLU A 96 -4.76 28.15 -32.27
N VAL A 97 -5.23 27.80 -31.07
CA VAL A 97 -4.40 27.18 -30.02
C VAL A 97 -3.88 25.82 -30.47
N LEU A 98 -4.71 25.01 -31.12
CA LEU A 98 -4.31 23.72 -31.69
C LEU A 98 -3.27 23.92 -32.80
N GLY A 99 -3.50 24.89 -33.69
CA GLY A 99 -2.56 25.25 -34.76
C GLY A 99 -1.22 25.77 -34.23
N LEU A 100 -1.22 26.53 -33.14
CA LEU A 100 -0.01 27.00 -32.45
C LEU A 100 0.73 25.85 -31.75
N THR A 101 0.01 24.91 -31.15
CA THR A 101 0.62 23.74 -30.49
C THR A 101 1.35 22.87 -31.51
N ILE A 102 0.72 22.64 -32.67
CA ILE A 102 1.35 21.92 -33.79
C ILE A 102 2.55 22.70 -34.31
N ARG A 103 2.46 24.02 -34.53
CA ARG A 103 3.58 24.85 -35.00
C ARG A 103 4.75 24.92 -34.01
N ASN A 104 4.48 25.00 -32.71
CA ASN A 104 5.51 25.08 -31.68
C ASN A 104 6.19 23.73 -31.41
N GLN A 105 5.46 22.63 -31.60
CA GLN A 105 6.04 21.28 -31.57
C GLN A 105 6.65 20.86 -32.92
N TYR A 106 6.41 21.64 -33.98
CA TYR A 106 6.94 21.39 -35.32
C TYR A 106 8.46 21.41 -35.28
N SER A 107 9.01 20.21 -35.23
CA SER A 107 10.40 19.92 -35.51
C SER A 107 10.46 19.45 -36.97
N ASN A 108 11.58 19.65 -37.68
CA ASN A 108 11.81 19.11 -39.04
C ASN A 108 11.76 17.56 -39.12
N THR A 109 11.26 16.89 -38.08
CA THR A 109 11.04 15.45 -37.97
C THR A 109 9.66 15.08 -38.51
N LYS A 110 9.62 14.21 -39.53
CA LYS A 110 8.41 13.63 -40.12
C LYS A 110 7.77 12.51 -39.30
N ILE A 111 7.66 12.72 -37.98
CA ILE A 111 7.07 11.76 -37.05
C ILE A 111 5.71 12.30 -36.62
N PRO A 112 4.69 11.44 -36.42
CA PRO A 112 3.41 11.87 -35.85
C PRO A 112 3.60 12.65 -34.55
N MET A 113 2.99 13.82 -34.45
CA MET A 113 3.01 14.65 -33.24
C MET A 113 1.71 14.50 -32.48
N VAL A 114 1.79 14.29 -31.17
CA VAL A 114 0.60 14.17 -30.31
C VAL A 114 -0.03 15.53 -30.09
N ILE A 115 -1.22 15.75 -30.64
CA ILE A 115 -1.97 17.01 -30.56
C ILE A 115 -3.00 17.01 -29.43
N ALA A 116 -3.46 15.83 -29.01
CA ALA A 116 -4.30 15.65 -27.84
C ALA A 116 -4.01 14.30 -27.20
N LYS A 117 -4.01 14.26 -25.87
CA LYS A 117 -3.76 13.05 -25.09
C LYS A 117 -5.00 12.58 -24.36
N ASN A 118 -5.05 11.28 -24.08
CA ASN A 118 -6.05 10.67 -23.20
C ASN A 118 -7.52 11.00 -23.57
N ILE A 119 -7.87 10.96 -24.86
CA ILE A 119 -9.27 11.15 -25.28
C ILE A 119 -10.08 9.86 -25.14
N ASN A 120 -11.35 9.99 -24.78
CA ASN A 120 -12.24 8.84 -24.64
C ASN A 120 -12.61 8.22 -26.01
N ILE A 121 -13.12 7.00 -25.97
CA ILE A 121 -13.50 6.25 -27.18
C ILE A 121 -14.52 6.98 -28.06
N LYS A 122 -15.46 7.75 -27.47
CA LYS A 122 -16.47 8.49 -28.24
C LYS A 122 -15.82 9.57 -29.12
N LYS A 123 -14.87 10.32 -28.56
CA LYS A 123 -14.10 11.31 -29.32
C LYS A 123 -13.17 10.63 -30.33
N ALA A 124 -12.59 9.50 -29.97
CA ALA A 124 -11.71 8.75 -30.87
C ALA A 124 -12.47 8.26 -32.12
N ILE A 125 -13.66 7.69 -31.94
CA ILE A 125 -14.51 7.26 -33.07
C ILE A 125 -14.87 8.45 -33.96
N ALA A 126 -15.33 9.56 -33.38
CA ALA A 126 -15.68 10.77 -34.14
C ALA A 126 -14.49 11.36 -34.91
N LEU A 127 -13.27 11.23 -34.39
CA LEU A 127 -12.06 11.65 -35.10
C LEU A 127 -11.64 10.65 -36.18
N GLU A 128 -11.87 9.35 -35.99
CA GLU A 128 -11.54 8.34 -37.00
C GLU A 128 -12.42 8.51 -38.23
N GLU A 129 -13.67 8.97 -38.06
CA GLU A 129 -14.57 9.34 -39.17
C GLU A 129 -14.00 10.48 -40.04
N GLU A 130 -13.28 11.44 -39.43
CA GLU A 130 -12.66 12.57 -40.14
C GLU A 130 -11.40 12.16 -40.91
N ARG A 131 -10.88 10.93 -40.72
CA ARG A 131 -9.66 10.44 -41.35
C ARG A 131 -9.75 10.38 -42.88
N SER A 132 -10.96 10.23 -43.43
CA SER A 132 -11.18 10.32 -44.88
C SER A 132 -10.79 11.70 -45.44
N ASP A 133 -11.13 12.76 -44.71
CA ASP A 133 -10.89 14.15 -45.13
C ASP A 133 -9.56 14.70 -44.59
N LEU A 134 -8.99 14.08 -43.56
CA LEU A 134 -7.68 14.38 -43.00
C LEU A 134 -6.85 13.08 -42.80
N PRO A 135 -6.29 12.50 -43.89
CA PRO A 135 -5.54 11.24 -43.82
C PRO A 135 -4.31 11.27 -42.90
N SER A 136 -3.81 12.47 -42.61
CA SER A 136 -2.68 12.74 -41.71
C SER A 136 -3.01 12.56 -40.23
N LEU A 137 -4.28 12.43 -39.88
CA LEU A 137 -4.77 12.15 -38.54
C LEU A 137 -4.55 10.69 -38.17
N LEU A 138 -3.95 10.45 -37.02
CA LEU A 138 -3.66 9.13 -36.48
C LEU A 138 -4.22 9.03 -35.08
N ILE A 139 -4.97 7.97 -34.81
CA ILE A 139 -5.52 7.70 -33.49
C ILE A 139 -4.82 6.48 -32.93
N GLN A 140 -4.04 6.68 -31.88
CA GLN A 140 -3.26 5.62 -31.26
C GLN A 140 -3.89 5.20 -29.94
N PRO A 141 -4.43 3.97 -29.83
CA PRO A 141 -4.86 3.44 -28.55
C PRO A 141 -3.66 3.13 -27.67
N HIS A 142 -3.78 3.43 -26.38
CA HIS A 142 -2.85 2.97 -25.36
C HIS A 142 -3.61 2.59 -24.06
N PRO A 143 -3.16 1.57 -23.33
CA PRO A 143 -3.77 1.18 -22.08
C PRO A 143 -3.42 2.18 -20.97
N VAL A 144 -4.39 2.50 -20.13
CA VAL A 144 -4.21 3.31 -18.92
C VAL A 144 -4.87 2.61 -17.74
N ARG A 145 -4.17 2.62 -16.61
CA ARG A 145 -4.62 2.01 -15.36
C ARG A 145 -5.88 2.69 -14.84
N ILE A 146 -6.88 1.91 -14.45
CA ILE A 146 -8.11 2.40 -13.81
C ILE A 146 -8.34 1.68 -12.48
N TYR A 147 -8.97 2.41 -11.56
CA TYR A 147 -9.39 1.92 -10.24
C TYR A 147 -10.92 2.03 -10.16
N PRO A 148 -11.69 1.05 -10.70
CA PRO A 148 -13.14 1.15 -10.82
C PRO A 148 -13.87 1.35 -9.49
N LEU A 149 -13.29 0.84 -8.40
CA LEU A 149 -13.86 0.92 -7.04
C LEU A 149 -13.46 2.21 -6.29
N GLY A 150 -12.83 3.16 -6.98
CA GLY A 150 -12.50 4.48 -6.45
C GLY A 150 -11.57 4.41 -5.23
N ARG A 151 -12.10 4.77 -4.05
CA ARG A 151 -11.32 4.85 -2.81
C ARG A 151 -11.14 3.51 -2.09
N LEU A 152 -11.89 2.49 -2.51
CA LEU A 152 -11.89 1.18 -1.85
C LEU A 152 -10.49 0.54 -1.93
N ALA A 153 -10.01 0.09 -0.78
CA ALA A 153 -8.70 -0.53 -0.57
C ALA A 153 -7.49 0.32 -1.01
N ALA A 154 -7.63 1.65 -1.13
CA ALA A 154 -6.59 2.51 -1.72
C ALA A 154 -5.20 2.34 -1.09
N HIS A 155 -5.09 2.20 0.23
CA HIS A 155 -3.80 2.00 0.91
C HIS A 155 -3.19 0.62 0.71
N LEU A 156 -4.02 -0.40 0.50
CA LEU A 156 -3.58 -1.76 0.19
C LEU A 156 -3.15 -1.83 -1.27
N LEU A 157 -3.91 -1.21 -2.19
CA LEU A 157 -3.61 -1.21 -3.61
C LEU A 157 -2.38 -0.35 -3.94
N GLY A 158 -2.28 0.85 -3.36
CA GLY A 158 -1.34 1.86 -3.81
C GLY A 158 -1.86 2.60 -5.06
N TYR A 159 -0.94 3.26 -5.77
CA TYR A 159 -1.25 3.99 -6.99
C TYR A 159 -0.08 3.94 -7.97
N LEU A 160 -0.29 4.44 -9.18
CA LEU A 160 0.79 4.60 -10.16
C LEU A 160 1.24 6.06 -10.23
N SER A 161 2.55 6.28 -10.32
CA SER A 161 3.12 7.59 -10.59
C SER A 161 4.38 7.46 -11.44
N GLU A 162 4.79 8.57 -12.04
CA GLU A 162 6.06 8.67 -12.74
C GLU A 162 7.22 8.38 -11.78
N ILE A 163 8.20 7.60 -12.24
CA ILE A 163 9.36 7.23 -11.45
C ILE A 163 10.17 8.47 -11.07
N ASP A 164 10.44 8.62 -9.77
CA ASP A 164 11.31 9.67 -9.28
C ASP A 164 12.80 9.33 -9.52
N HIS A 165 13.65 10.36 -9.51
CA HIS A 165 15.07 10.21 -9.79
C HIS A 165 15.76 9.22 -8.84
N TRP A 166 15.39 9.22 -7.57
CA TRP A 166 15.97 8.35 -6.55
C TRP A 166 15.61 6.87 -6.75
N ARG A 167 14.37 6.59 -7.15
CA ARG A 167 13.95 5.22 -7.51
C ARG A 167 14.65 4.77 -8.79
N LEU A 168 14.78 5.66 -9.77
CA LEU A 168 15.45 5.35 -11.03
C LEU A 168 16.90 4.91 -10.80
N THR A 169 17.67 5.59 -9.96
CA THR A 169 19.08 5.20 -9.69
C THR A 169 19.21 3.79 -9.10
N LYS A 170 18.18 3.28 -8.42
CA LYS A 170 18.15 1.91 -7.88
C LYS A 170 17.59 0.88 -8.85
N LEU A 171 16.68 1.31 -9.72
CA LEU A 171 15.90 0.42 -10.58
C LEU A 171 16.37 0.39 -12.03
N GLU A 172 17.30 1.28 -12.42
CA GLU A 172 17.85 1.34 -13.78
C GLU A 172 18.44 -0.01 -14.22
N GLY A 173 19.17 -0.69 -13.32
CA GLY A 173 19.71 -2.04 -13.58
C GLY A 173 18.65 -3.13 -13.80
N TYR A 174 17.40 -2.87 -13.43
CA TYR A 174 16.25 -3.76 -13.64
C TYR A 174 15.42 -3.36 -14.87
N GLY A 175 15.91 -2.43 -15.70
CA GLY A 175 15.28 -2.03 -16.96
C GLY A 175 14.31 -0.84 -16.87
N TYR A 176 14.29 -0.12 -15.75
CA TYR A 176 13.49 1.08 -15.57
C TYR A 176 14.15 2.28 -16.25
N LYS A 177 13.35 3.15 -16.84
CA LYS A 177 13.78 4.33 -17.61
C LYS A 177 13.14 5.60 -17.05
N THR A 178 13.73 6.73 -17.39
CA THR A 178 13.13 8.04 -17.07
C THR A 178 11.73 8.13 -17.66
N LYS A 179 10.79 8.71 -16.90
CA LYS A 179 9.36 8.86 -17.22
C LYS A 179 8.52 7.59 -17.20
N ASP A 180 9.09 6.44 -16.83
CA ASP A 180 8.31 5.23 -16.62
C ASP A 180 7.26 5.44 -15.53
N ILE A 181 6.10 4.83 -15.72
CA ILE A 181 5.04 4.76 -14.71
C ILE A 181 5.26 3.51 -13.87
N VAL A 182 5.39 3.69 -12.56
CA VAL A 182 5.67 2.61 -11.60
C VAL A 182 4.69 2.65 -10.44
N GLY A 183 4.56 1.53 -9.73
CA GLY A 183 3.80 1.47 -8.48
C GLY A 183 4.39 2.30 -7.34
N PHE A 184 3.52 2.98 -6.61
CA PHE A 184 3.80 3.72 -5.39
C PHE A 184 2.85 3.28 -4.28
N GLY A 185 3.43 2.78 -3.18
CA GLY A 185 2.71 2.18 -2.08
C GLY A 185 2.02 0.86 -2.43
N GLY A 186 1.57 0.16 -1.40
CA GLY A 186 0.69 -0.99 -1.53
C GLY A 186 1.21 -2.11 -2.45
N ILE A 187 0.26 -2.81 -3.06
CA ILE A 187 0.44 -3.91 -3.99
C ILE A 187 1.06 -3.45 -5.31
N GLU A 188 0.66 -2.27 -5.83
CA GLU A 188 1.21 -1.71 -7.06
C GLU A 188 2.74 -1.56 -6.96
N GLU A 189 3.27 -1.10 -5.82
CA GLU A 189 4.73 -1.01 -5.60
C GLU A 189 5.35 -2.37 -5.26
N LYS A 190 4.77 -3.13 -4.33
CA LYS A 190 5.35 -4.40 -3.88
C LYS A 190 5.55 -5.37 -5.04
N TYR A 191 4.56 -5.43 -5.94
CA TYR A 191 4.48 -6.40 -7.02
C TYR A 191 4.61 -5.75 -8.39
N ASP A 192 5.21 -4.56 -8.47
CA ASP A 192 5.46 -3.86 -9.74
C ASP A 192 6.19 -4.77 -10.73
N TYR A 193 7.15 -5.58 -10.25
CA TYR A 193 7.86 -6.55 -11.09
C TYR A 193 6.95 -7.57 -11.80
N TYR A 194 5.88 -8.03 -11.16
CA TYR A 194 4.92 -8.93 -11.80
C TYR A 194 3.92 -8.18 -12.66
N LEU A 195 3.42 -7.05 -12.17
CA LEU A 195 2.37 -6.26 -12.79
C LEU A 195 2.86 -5.52 -14.04
N ARG A 196 4.11 -5.08 -14.06
CA ARG A 196 4.68 -4.26 -15.11
C ARG A 196 4.74 -5.02 -16.44
N GLN A 197 4.32 -4.33 -17.48
CA GLN A 197 4.43 -4.77 -18.86
C GLN A 197 5.83 -4.55 -19.44
N GLU A 198 6.15 -5.29 -20.50
CA GLU A 198 7.26 -4.93 -21.39
C GLU A 198 6.70 -4.25 -22.64
N ASP A 199 7.13 -3.01 -22.89
CA ASP A 199 6.78 -2.33 -24.13
C ASP A 199 7.48 -2.99 -25.31
N GLY A 200 6.71 -3.16 -26.38
CA GLY A 200 7.17 -3.61 -27.67
C GLY A 200 7.35 -2.42 -28.60
N GLY A 201 7.33 -2.70 -29.89
CA GLY A 201 7.32 -1.65 -30.91
C GLY A 201 7.92 -2.10 -32.22
N LEU A 202 7.90 -1.16 -33.16
CA LEU A 202 8.49 -1.31 -34.48
C LEU A 202 9.82 -0.56 -34.54
N SER A 203 10.85 -1.22 -35.04
CA SER A 203 12.07 -0.56 -35.51
C SER A 203 11.87 -0.24 -36.98
N VAL A 204 11.92 1.04 -37.34
CA VAL A 204 11.74 1.52 -38.71
C VAL A 204 12.95 2.29 -39.17
N GLU A 205 13.35 2.08 -40.41
CA GLU A 205 14.36 2.88 -41.08
C GLU A 205 13.70 4.14 -41.65
N VAL A 206 14.31 5.30 -41.41
CA VAL A 206 13.89 6.59 -41.95
C VAL A 206 15.03 7.25 -42.74
N ASP A 207 14.67 7.99 -43.78
CA ASP A 207 15.64 8.75 -44.57
C ASP A 207 16.14 10.00 -43.84
N ARG A 208 17.08 10.75 -44.46
CA ARG A 208 17.62 12.01 -43.90
C ARG A 208 16.54 13.07 -43.63
N LYS A 209 15.39 12.99 -44.29
CA LYS A 209 14.25 13.87 -44.06
C LYS A 209 13.26 13.30 -43.05
N GLY A 210 13.49 12.10 -42.50
CA GLY A 210 12.62 11.42 -41.53
C GLY A 210 11.49 10.59 -42.16
N ARG A 211 11.45 10.42 -43.49
CA ARG A 211 10.40 9.62 -44.13
C ARG A 211 10.63 8.14 -43.85
N PHE A 212 9.55 7.43 -43.55
CA PHE A 212 9.57 5.98 -43.43
C PHE A 212 10.11 5.34 -44.72
N VAL A 213 11.08 4.44 -44.58
CA VAL A 213 11.68 3.65 -45.67
C VAL A 213 11.17 2.22 -45.59
N ARG A 214 11.38 1.55 -44.45
CA ARG A 214 10.95 0.16 -44.20
C ARG A 214 10.94 -0.19 -42.73
N VAL A 215 10.27 -1.29 -42.38
CA VAL A 215 10.37 -1.91 -41.05
C VAL A 215 11.63 -2.77 -41.01
N LEU A 216 12.46 -2.57 -40.00
CA LEU A 216 13.67 -3.36 -39.72
C LEU A 216 13.39 -4.51 -38.74
N GLY A 217 12.38 -4.35 -37.87
CA GLY A 217 12.00 -5.39 -36.93
C GLY A 217 10.77 -5.03 -36.11
N PHE A 218 10.15 -6.05 -35.53
CA PHE A 218 9.03 -5.91 -34.61
C PHE A 218 9.33 -6.68 -33.33
N ARG A 219 9.12 -6.03 -32.18
CA ARG A 219 9.11 -6.68 -30.87
C ARG A 219 7.69 -6.63 -30.34
N GLN A 220 7.07 -7.77 -30.14
CA GLN A 220 5.73 -7.84 -29.55
C GLN A 220 5.77 -7.34 -28.09
N PRO A 221 4.86 -6.43 -27.69
CA PRO A 221 4.72 -6.05 -26.29
C PRO A 221 4.28 -7.26 -25.45
N LYS A 222 4.75 -7.35 -24.22
CA LYS A 222 4.31 -8.39 -23.27
C LYS A 222 3.48 -7.76 -22.17
N SER A 223 2.30 -8.31 -21.93
CA SER A 223 1.49 -7.92 -20.79
C SER A 223 2.15 -8.36 -19.48
N GLY A 224 1.95 -7.55 -18.44
CA GLY A 224 2.28 -7.94 -17.09
C GLY A 224 1.37 -9.08 -16.60
N LYS A 225 1.79 -9.73 -15.53
CA LYS A 225 1.07 -10.84 -14.91
C LYS A 225 -0.06 -10.34 -14.03
N ASN A 226 -1.23 -10.95 -14.19
CA ASN A 226 -2.34 -10.74 -13.26
C ASN A 226 -1.97 -11.30 -11.88
N ILE A 227 -2.42 -10.63 -10.82
CA ILE A 227 -2.26 -11.11 -9.45
C ILE A 227 -3.63 -11.20 -8.78
N GLY A 228 -3.83 -12.28 -8.02
CA GLY A 228 -4.97 -12.44 -7.13
C GLY A 228 -4.56 -12.14 -5.70
N LEU A 229 -5.42 -11.41 -4.98
CA LEU A 229 -5.21 -11.05 -3.58
C LEU A 229 -6.01 -11.95 -2.65
N THR A 230 -5.66 -11.97 -1.37
CA THR A 230 -6.43 -12.62 -0.30
C THR A 230 -7.64 -11.79 0.15
N LEU A 231 -7.70 -10.53 -0.29
CA LEU A 231 -8.77 -9.57 -0.03
C LEU A 231 -10.13 -10.13 -0.45
N ASP A 232 -11.13 -9.99 0.42
CA ASP A 232 -12.55 -10.20 0.08
C ASP A 232 -13.22 -8.83 -0.10
N LEU A 233 -13.66 -8.52 -1.32
CA LEU A 233 -14.22 -7.20 -1.63
C LEU A 233 -15.47 -6.87 -0.81
N ARG A 234 -16.28 -7.87 -0.44
CA ARG A 234 -17.48 -7.65 0.38
C ARG A 234 -17.10 -7.23 1.79
N ILE A 235 -16.16 -7.96 2.40
CA ILE A 235 -15.66 -7.64 3.75
C ILE A 235 -14.95 -6.28 3.76
N GLN A 236 -14.13 -5.99 2.74
CA GLN A 236 -13.46 -4.70 2.61
C GLN A 236 -14.46 -3.54 2.53
N LYS A 237 -15.52 -3.67 1.73
CA LYS A 237 -16.56 -2.65 1.59
C LYS A 237 -17.30 -2.42 2.91
N ILE A 238 -17.73 -3.49 3.59
CA ILE A 238 -18.37 -3.41 4.90
C ILE A 238 -17.47 -2.68 5.91
N ALA A 239 -16.18 -3.02 5.96
CA ALA A 239 -15.22 -2.40 6.87
C ALA A 239 -14.97 -0.91 6.54
N GLU A 240 -14.90 -0.54 5.26
CA GLU A 240 -14.72 0.87 4.86
C GLU A 240 -15.93 1.75 5.18
N GLU A 241 -17.13 1.21 5.01
CA GLU A 241 -18.37 1.90 5.38
C GLU A 241 -18.48 2.07 6.90
N ALA A 242 -18.15 1.04 7.68
CA ALA A 242 -18.22 1.08 9.14
C ALA A 242 -17.22 2.08 9.77
N LEU A 243 -16.15 2.44 9.04
CA LEU A 243 -15.17 3.44 9.49
C LEU A 243 -15.40 4.84 8.90
N GLU A 244 -16.51 5.05 8.20
CA GLU A 244 -16.84 6.35 7.61
C GLU A 244 -16.93 7.46 8.67
N GLY A 245 -16.40 8.64 8.36
CA GLY A 245 -16.35 9.78 9.28
C GLY A 245 -15.30 9.66 10.40
N ALA A 246 -14.73 8.48 10.63
CA ALA A 246 -13.72 8.25 11.65
C ALA A 246 -12.29 8.24 11.06
N LYS A 247 -11.32 8.64 11.88
CA LYS A 247 -9.90 8.50 11.62
C LYS A 247 -9.40 7.24 12.30
N GLY A 248 -8.84 6.28 11.56
CA GLY A 248 -8.55 4.98 12.15
C GLY A 248 -8.12 3.92 11.13
N SER A 249 -8.15 2.66 11.58
CA SER A 249 -7.86 1.50 10.76
C SER A 249 -8.65 0.28 11.21
N ILE A 250 -9.01 -0.58 10.25
CA ILE A 250 -9.56 -1.90 10.51
C ILE A 250 -8.70 -2.93 9.78
N VAL A 251 -8.41 -4.04 10.44
CA VAL A 251 -7.74 -5.19 9.82
C VAL A 251 -8.55 -6.43 10.15
N ILE A 252 -8.89 -7.22 9.14
CA ILE A 252 -9.56 -8.53 9.28
C ILE A 252 -8.68 -9.57 8.60
N MET A 253 -8.33 -10.61 9.34
CA MET A 253 -7.36 -11.62 8.94
C MET A 253 -7.90 -13.02 9.24
N ASP A 254 -7.64 -13.99 8.36
CA ASP A 254 -7.81 -15.40 8.70
C ASP A 254 -6.75 -15.78 9.77
N PRO A 255 -7.16 -16.23 10.97
CA PRO A 255 -6.22 -16.47 12.05
C PRO A 255 -5.32 -17.68 11.82
N PHE A 256 -5.70 -18.63 10.95
CA PHE A 256 -4.96 -19.87 10.71
C PHE A 256 -3.93 -19.73 9.60
N SER A 257 -4.27 -19.01 8.53
CA SER A 257 -3.38 -18.82 7.37
C SER A 257 -2.61 -17.51 7.40
N GLY A 258 -3.15 -16.46 8.02
CA GLY A 258 -2.62 -15.09 7.88
C GLY A 258 -3.12 -14.34 6.64
N GLU A 259 -4.08 -14.88 5.89
CA GLU A 259 -4.72 -14.16 4.78
C GLU A 259 -5.36 -12.85 5.28
N ILE A 260 -4.97 -11.71 4.69
CA ILE A 260 -5.64 -10.42 4.94
C ILE A 260 -6.93 -10.33 4.11
N LEU A 261 -8.06 -10.46 4.79
CA LEU A 261 -9.38 -10.43 4.17
C LEU A 261 -9.91 -9.00 3.98
N ALA A 262 -9.53 -8.09 4.87
CA ALA A 262 -9.75 -6.65 4.72
C ALA A 262 -8.67 -5.84 5.44
N MET A 263 -8.25 -4.73 4.85
CA MET A 263 -7.36 -3.75 5.46
C MET A 263 -7.80 -2.34 5.07
N VAL A 264 -8.25 -1.60 6.07
CA VAL A 264 -8.79 -0.25 5.93
C VAL A 264 -7.90 0.73 6.69
N SER A 265 -7.64 1.88 6.08
CA SER A 265 -7.11 3.05 6.76
C SER A 265 -7.95 4.25 6.35
N ARG A 266 -8.40 5.06 7.33
CA ARG A 266 -9.11 6.31 7.07
C ARG A 266 -8.45 7.50 7.77
N PRO A 267 -8.47 8.70 7.15
CA PRO A 267 -9.03 8.99 5.82
C PRO A 267 -8.23 8.34 4.68
N ASN A 268 -8.92 8.04 3.57
CA ASN A 268 -8.36 7.45 2.35
C ASN A 268 -8.38 8.44 1.17
N PHE A 269 -7.99 7.95 -0.01
CA PHE A 269 -7.88 8.73 -1.24
C PHE A 269 -8.31 7.89 -2.44
N ASN A 270 -8.57 8.53 -3.58
CA ASN A 270 -8.82 7.81 -4.83
C ASN A 270 -7.48 7.68 -5.59
N PRO A 271 -6.95 6.47 -5.84
CA PRO A 271 -5.70 6.27 -6.59
C PRO A 271 -5.73 6.85 -8.01
N ALA A 272 -6.91 6.97 -8.63
CA ALA A 272 -7.06 7.46 -10.00
C ALA A 272 -6.52 8.89 -10.19
N ILE A 273 -6.52 9.73 -9.15
CA ILE A 273 -6.04 11.12 -9.25
C ILE A 273 -4.56 11.22 -9.63
N PHE A 274 -3.76 10.18 -9.32
CA PHE A 274 -2.35 10.11 -9.67
C PHE A 274 -2.13 9.76 -11.14
N VAL A 275 -3.02 8.93 -11.71
CA VAL A 275 -2.99 8.55 -13.13
C VAL A 275 -3.43 9.73 -13.99
N GLU A 276 -4.48 10.46 -13.57
CA GLU A 276 -4.98 11.65 -14.25
C GLU A 276 -4.01 12.85 -14.19
N LYS A 277 -3.05 12.83 -13.25
CA LYS A 277 -2.12 13.93 -12.95
C LYS A 277 -2.81 15.27 -12.66
N SER A 278 -3.99 15.23 -12.02
CA SER A 278 -4.80 16.41 -11.69
C SER A 278 -4.13 17.28 -10.60
N PRO A 279 -3.58 18.48 -10.90
CA PRO A 279 -2.70 19.21 -9.97
C PRO A 279 -3.39 19.69 -8.68
N SER A 280 -4.62 20.21 -8.79
CA SER A 280 -5.35 20.75 -7.63
C SER A 280 -5.74 19.66 -6.60
N PRO A 281 -6.33 18.51 -7.01
CA PRO A 281 -6.56 17.38 -6.10
C PRO A 281 -5.28 16.85 -5.44
N LEU A 282 -4.18 16.73 -6.19
CA LEU A 282 -2.91 16.25 -5.65
C LEU A 282 -2.35 17.22 -4.59
N TYR A 283 -2.37 18.52 -4.87
CA TYR A 283 -1.95 19.54 -3.90
C TYR A 283 -2.77 19.46 -2.60
N LYS A 284 -4.10 19.30 -2.70
CA LYS A 284 -4.97 19.12 -1.52
C LYS A 284 -4.64 17.83 -0.77
N LEU A 285 -4.33 16.75 -1.48
CA LEU A 285 -4.02 15.46 -0.87
C LEU A 285 -2.71 15.51 -0.07
N PHE A 286 -1.64 16.05 -0.66
CA PHE A 286 -0.32 16.13 -0.02
C PHE A 286 -0.30 17.09 1.18
N ASN A 287 -1.07 18.18 1.14
CA ASN A 287 -1.11 19.16 2.22
C ASN A 287 -2.22 18.90 3.26
N ASN A 288 -2.90 17.75 3.19
CA ASN A 288 -3.99 17.47 4.12
C ASN A 288 -3.44 17.09 5.52
N PRO A 289 -3.79 17.84 6.59
CA PRO A 289 -3.27 17.59 7.94
C PRO A 289 -3.74 16.24 8.52
N GLN A 290 -4.77 15.62 7.95
CA GLN A 290 -5.24 14.29 8.34
C GLN A 290 -4.43 13.15 7.71
N ALA A 291 -3.40 13.45 6.91
CA ALA A 291 -2.49 12.47 6.31
C ALA A 291 -3.23 11.29 5.63
N PRO A 292 -4.04 11.54 4.58
CA PRO A 292 -4.82 10.51 3.89
C PRO A 292 -3.98 9.48 3.13
N LEU A 293 -2.73 9.78 2.79
CA LEU A 293 -1.80 8.82 2.19
C LEU A 293 -1.20 7.84 3.20
N PHE A 294 -1.32 8.13 4.50
CA PHE A 294 -0.71 7.32 5.55
C PHE A 294 -1.51 6.03 5.80
N ASN A 295 -0.85 4.89 5.63
CA ASN A 295 -1.44 3.59 5.95
C ASN A 295 -1.36 3.33 7.47
N ARG A 296 -2.44 3.62 8.18
CA ARG A 296 -2.53 3.46 9.64
C ARG A 296 -2.46 2.01 10.09
N ALA A 297 -2.77 1.05 9.22
CA ALA A 297 -2.78 -0.37 9.56
C ALA A 297 -1.38 -0.94 9.82
N ILE A 298 -0.39 -0.49 9.03
CA ILE A 298 0.98 -1.05 9.03
C ILE A 298 2.06 -0.03 9.38
N SER A 299 1.84 1.26 9.11
CA SER A 299 2.83 2.31 9.37
C SER A 299 2.49 3.13 10.62
N GLY A 300 1.24 3.05 11.08
CA GLY A 300 0.76 3.73 12.29
C GLY A 300 1.31 3.12 13.57
N LEU A 301 2.00 3.93 14.37
CA LEU A 301 2.57 3.53 15.65
C LEU A 301 1.81 4.17 16.81
N TYR A 302 1.23 3.34 17.65
CA TYR A 302 0.30 3.77 18.69
C TYR A 302 0.52 2.98 19.99
N PRO A 303 0.25 3.57 21.17
CA PRO A 303 0.18 2.78 22.39
C PRO A 303 -0.97 1.77 22.30
N ALA A 304 -0.69 0.54 22.69
CA ALA A 304 -1.65 -0.57 22.63
C ALA A 304 -2.79 -0.43 23.66
N GLY A 305 -2.50 0.27 24.78
CA GLY A 305 -3.39 0.34 25.93
C GLY A 305 -3.79 -1.07 26.41
N SER A 306 -5.03 -1.20 26.88
CA SER A 306 -5.48 -2.44 27.54
C SER A 306 -5.46 -3.71 26.65
N THR A 307 -5.26 -3.58 25.34
CA THR A 307 -5.08 -4.75 24.46
C THR A 307 -3.77 -5.50 24.78
N PHE A 308 -2.73 -4.80 25.23
CA PHE A 308 -1.43 -5.40 25.60
C PHE A 308 -1.48 -6.24 26.88
N LYS A 309 -2.48 -6.02 27.74
CA LYS A 309 -2.66 -6.80 28.99
C LYS A 309 -2.74 -8.30 28.75
N LEU A 310 -3.21 -8.72 27.58
CA LEU A 310 -3.25 -10.14 27.19
C LEU A 310 -1.86 -10.76 27.15
N ILE A 311 -0.86 -10.02 26.66
CA ILE A 311 0.54 -10.48 26.61
C ILE A 311 1.09 -10.67 28.02
N VAL A 312 0.78 -9.72 28.91
CA VAL A 312 1.20 -9.77 30.32
C VAL A 312 0.50 -10.89 31.08
N ALA A 313 -0.79 -11.11 30.83
CA ALA A 313 -1.57 -12.22 31.37
C ALA A 313 -0.99 -13.57 30.94
N VAL A 314 -0.70 -13.74 29.65
CA VAL A 314 -0.06 -14.96 29.12
C VAL A 314 1.32 -15.16 29.74
N ALA A 315 2.14 -14.12 29.84
CA ALA A 315 3.46 -14.20 30.46
C ALA A 315 3.37 -14.68 31.91
N GLY A 316 2.39 -14.15 32.66
CA GLY A 316 2.09 -14.55 34.03
C GLY A 316 1.73 -16.02 34.17
N LEU A 317 0.76 -16.48 33.37
CA LEU A 317 0.26 -17.86 33.42
C LEU A 317 1.29 -18.87 32.90
N GLN A 318 1.94 -18.56 31.77
CA GLN A 318 2.91 -19.46 31.12
C GLN A 318 4.15 -19.67 32.00
N SER A 319 4.62 -18.61 32.68
CA SER A 319 5.75 -18.70 33.62
C SER A 319 5.39 -19.33 34.97
N GLY A 320 4.09 -19.57 35.23
CA GLY A 320 3.60 -20.08 36.51
C GLY A 320 3.66 -19.06 37.66
N LYS A 321 4.03 -17.80 37.39
CA LYS A 321 4.08 -16.73 38.39
C LYS A 321 2.68 -16.29 38.86
N ILE A 322 1.67 -16.51 38.05
CA ILE A 322 0.26 -16.49 38.47
C ILE A 322 -0.42 -17.79 38.01
N LYS A 323 -1.46 -18.19 38.73
CA LYS A 323 -2.33 -19.33 38.41
C LYS A 323 -3.73 -18.82 38.06
N PRO A 324 -4.60 -19.63 37.42
CA PRO A 324 -5.97 -19.21 37.11
C PRO A 324 -6.79 -18.76 38.32
N ASN A 325 -6.50 -19.28 39.51
CA ASN A 325 -7.13 -18.90 40.78
C ASN A 325 -6.36 -17.82 41.56
N THR A 326 -5.24 -17.31 41.04
CA THR A 326 -4.56 -16.15 41.63
C THR A 326 -5.49 -14.96 41.56
N SER A 327 -5.69 -14.29 42.69
CA SER A 327 -6.66 -13.23 42.80
C SER A 327 -6.08 -12.01 43.53
N PHE A 328 -6.44 -10.82 43.06
CA PHE A 328 -6.01 -9.56 43.62
C PHE A 328 -7.22 -8.64 43.86
N PHE A 329 -7.20 -7.92 44.99
CA PHE A 329 -8.21 -6.91 45.28
C PHE A 329 -7.88 -5.58 44.59
N CYS A 330 -8.86 -5.02 43.87
CA CYS A 330 -8.79 -3.76 43.17
C CYS A 330 -9.66 -2.70 43.87
N ASN A 331 -9.05 -1.82 44.65
CA ASN A 331 -9.72 -0.69 45.31
C ASN A 331 -9.82 0.57 44.43
N GLY A 332 -9.42 0.50 43.15
CA GLY A 332 -9.38 1.64 42.24
C GLY A 332 -7.98 2.17 41.93
N SER A 333 -6.94 1.81 42.69
CA SER A 333 -5.55 2.18 42.37
C SER A 333 -4.53 1.18 42.94
N LEU A 334 -3.26 1.35 42.59
CA LEU A 334 -2.13 0.65 43.20
C LEU A 334 -0.99 1.64 43.45
N ASN A 335 -0.53 1.74 44.69
CA ASN A 335 0.67 2.53 45.00
C ASN A 335 1.93 1.79 44.54
N VAL A 336 2.74 2.44 43.70
CA VAL A 336 4.00 1.91 43.18
C VAL A 336 5.08 2.97 43.39
N GLY A 337 5.97 2.72 44.35
CA GLY A 337 7.08 3.64 44.65
C GLY A 337 6.61 5.02 45.12
N GLY A 338 5.53 5.08 45.90
CA GLY A 338 4.97 6.34 46.43
C GLY A 338 4.03 7.08 45.47
N VAL A 339 3.79 6.55 44.26
CA VAL A 339 2.85 7.13 43.28
C VAL A 339 1.66 6.21 43.09
N ASP A 340 0.45 6.77 43.09
CA ASP A 340 -0.77 5.99 42.85
C ASP A 340 -1.05 5.82 41.36
N PHE A 341 -1.06 4.56 40.91
CA PHE A 341 -1.44 4.18 39.56
C PHE A 341 -2.92 3.84 39.53
N ALA A 342 -3.72 4.70 38.89
CA ALA A 342 -5.16 4.55 38.83
C ALA A 342 -5.60 3.33 37.99
N CYS A 343 -6.69 2.72 38.44
CA CYS A 343 -7.56 1.87 37.65
C CYS A 343 -8.67 2.72 37.04
N TRP A 344 -9.32 2.21 35.99
CA TRP A 344 -10.47 2.88 35.40
C TRP A 344 -11.75 2.73 36.24
N GLY A 345 -11.73 1.86 37.25
CA GLY A 345 -12.83 1.61 38.18
C GLY A 345 -12.40 0.78 39.39
N VAL A 346 -13.30 0.66 40.35
CA VAL A 346 -13.19 -0.25 41.49
C VAL A 346 -13.82 -1.58 41.09
N HIS A 347 -13.06 -2.67 41.15
CA HIS A 347 -13.51 -3.99 40.68
C HIS A 347 -13.59 -5.04 41.80
N GLY A 348 -13.20 -4.70 43.02
CA GLY A 348 -13.18 -5.65 44.13
C GLY A 348 -12.20 -6.80 43.89
N GLN A 349 -12.57 -8.01 44.31
CA GLN A 349 -11.75 -9.20 44.12
C GLN A 349 -11.76 -9.64 42.66
N GLN A 350 -10.59 -9.83 42.07
CA GLN A 350 -10.43 -10.14 40.64
C GLN A 350 -9.49 -11.33 40.46
N ASP A 351 -9.96 -12.43 39.89
CA ASP A 351 -9.09 -13.45 39.29
C ASP A 351 -8.70 -13.04 37.85
N ILE A 352 -7.96 -13.90 37.14
CA ILE A 352 -7.52 -13.58 35.77
C ILE A 352 -8.67 -13.46 34.76
N TYR A 353 -9.74 -14.25 34.92
CA TYR A 353 -10.91 -14.21 34.04
C TYR A 353 -11.65 -12.88 34.19
N GLN A 354 -11.93 -12.45 35.44
CA GLN A 354 -12.58 -11.15 35.66
C GLN A 354 -11.63 -10.00 35.32
N ALA A 355 -10.33 -10.11 35.62
CA ALA A 355 -9.37 -9.08 35.27
C ALA A 355 -9.29 -8.82 33.75
N ILE A 356 -9.44 -9.87 32.92
CA ILE A 356 -9.56 -9.72 31.47
C ILE A 356 -10.92 -9.11 31.11
N ALA A 357 -12.02 -9.65 31.64
CA ALA A 357 -13.41 -9.22 31.38
C ALA A 357 -13.64 -7.73 31.69
N HIS A 358 -13.25 -7.31 32.89
CA HIS A 358 -13.35 -5.94 33.42
C HIS A 358 -12.10 -5.12 33.12
N SER A 359 -11.14 -5.64 32.37
CA SER A 359 -9.92 -4.89 32.01
C SER A 359 -9.21 -4.27 33.23
N CYS A 360 -9.14 -4.97 34.36
CA CYS A 360 -8.64 -4.42 35.63
C CYS A 360 -7.16 -4.02 35.54
N ASN A 361 -6.84 -2.74 35.75
CA ASN A 361 -5.45 -2.26 35.74
C ASN A 361 -4.66 -2.81 36.93
N VAL A 362 -5.24 -2.80 38.14
CA VAL A 362 -4.53 -3.19 39.38
C VAL A 362 -4.04 -4.63 39.31
N PHE A 363 -4.88 -5.55 38.81
CA PHE A 363 -4.49 -6.94 38.62
C PHE A 363 -3.26 -7.05 37.70
N ILE A 364 -3.28 -6.31 36.59
CA ILE A 364 -2.19 -6.35 35.60
C ILE A 364 -0.95 -5.58 36.09
N TYR A 365 -1.08 -4.48 36.82
CA TYR A 365 0.06 -3.81 37.45
C TYR A 365 0.81 -4.77 38.40
N ARG A 366 0.07 -5.45 39.29
CA ARG A 366 0.66 -6.46 40.20
C ARG A 366 1.33 -7.57 39.41
N THR A 367 0.66 -8.10 38.40
CA THR A 367 1.20 -9.15 37.53
C THR A 367 2.47 -8.67 36.83
N GLY A 368 2.48 -7.47 36.26
CA GLY A 368 3.63 -6.88 35.58
C GLY A 368 4.83 -6.66 36.51
N LEU A 369 4.59 -6.20 37.73
CA LEU A 369 5.62 -6.04 38.76
C LEU A 369 6.22 -7.39 39.19
N ILE A 370 5.39 -8.43 39.34
CA ILE A 370 5.83 -9.81 39.62
C ILE A 370 6.67 -10.39 38.47
N LEU A 371 6.28 -10.08 37.23
CA LEU A 371 6.99 -10.56 36.04
C LEU A 371 8.34 -9.89 35.86
N GLY A 372 8.40 -8.57 36.05
CA GLY A 372 9.53 -7.72 35.70
C GLY A 372 9.53 -7.35 34.21
N PRO A 373 10.26 -6.28 33.83
CA PRO A 373 10.20 -5.72 32.48
C PRO A 373 10.80 -6.64 31.41
N GLN A 374 11.84 -7.42 31.74
CA GLN A 374 12.48 -8.32 30.78
C GLN A 374 11.54 -9.43 30.32
N LEU A 375 10.84 -10.08 31.24
CA LEU A 375 9.92 -11.17 30.90
C LEU A 375 8.71 -10.65 30.11
N ILE A 376 8.22 -9.44 30.40
CA ILE A 376 7.20 -8.78 29.59
C ILE A 376 7.74 -8.53 28.16
N TYR A 377 8.97 -8.01 28.03
CA TYR A 377 9.60 -7.79 26.73
C TYR A 377 9.77 -9.09 25.93
N ASP A 378 10.20 -10.18 26.58
CA ASP A 378 10.42 -11.47 25.94
C ASP A 378 9.11 -12.03 25.38
N PHE A 379 8.02 -11.96 26.15
CA PHE A 379 6.70 -12.39 25.67
C PHE A 379 6.15 -11.47 24.58
N ALA A 380 6.28 -10.14 24.71
CA ALA A 380 5.87 -9.22 23.66
C ALA A 380 6.61 -9.48 22.34
N SER A 381 7.93 -9.69 22.42
CA SER A 381 8.77 -10.08 21.27
C SER A 381 8.37 -11.43 20.69
N LYS A 382 8.01 -12.39 21.55
CA LYS A 382 7.51 -13.72 21.15
C LYS A 382 6.19 -13.65 20.41
N PHE A 383 5.31 -12.71 20.76
CA PHE A 383 4.09 -12.38 20.00
C PHE A 383 4.35 -11.53 18.76
N GLY A 384 5.62 -11.24 18.42
CA GLY A 384 6.00 -10.52 17.21
C GLY A 384 5.88 -8.99 17.31
N LEU A 385 5.69 -8.44 18.52
CA LEU A 385 5.68 -6.99 18.74
C LEU A 385 7.10 -6.42 18.74
N GLY A 386 7.26 -5.18 18.26
CA GLY A 386 8.57 -4.53 18.15
C GLY A 386 9.41 -5.00 16.96
N LYS A 387 8.82 -5.79 16.05
CA LYS A 387 9.41 -6.21 14.77
C LYS A 387 8.34 -6.13 13.68
N ALA A 388 8.76 -5.91 12.43
CA ALA A 388 7.88 -6.00 11.27
C ALA A 388 7.20 -7.39 11.24
N SER A 389 5.90 -7.44 10.95
CA SER A 389 5.15 -8.70 10.88
C SER A 389 5.57 -9.56 9.69
N GLY A 390 6.15 -8.93 8.66
CA GLY A 390 6.57 -9.57 7.43
C GLY A 390 5.49 -9.55 6.35
N ILE A 391 4.47 -8.70 6.50
CA ILE A 391 3.46 -8.51 5.46
C ILE A 391 4.12 -8.12 4.13
N ASP A 392 3.56 -8.62 3.05
CA ASP A 392 3.94 -8.31 1.69
C ASP A 392 3.44 -6.94 1.22
N LEU A 393 3.64 -5.90 2.04
CA LEU A 393 3.41 -4.50 1.70
C LEU A 393 4.65 -3.66 2.03
N PRO A 394 4.92 -2.57 1.30
CA PRO A 394 6.03 -1.68 1.63
C PRO A 394 5.68 -0.81 2.85
N TYR A 395 6.72 -0.26 3.48
CA TYR A 395 6.60 0.75 4.56
C TYR A 395 5.93 0.25 5.85
N GLU A 396 6.03 -1.04 6.16
CA GLU A 396 5.64 -1.56 7.47
C GLU A 396 6.56 -1.01 8.57
N ALA A 397 5.95 -0.50 9.65
CA ALA A 397 6.68 -0.06 10.84
C ALA A 397 6.89 -1.23 11.80
N ALA A 398 8.07 -1.30 12.41
CA ALA A 398 8.41 -2.37 13.36
C ALA A 398 7.74 -2.20 14.74
N GLY A 399 7.31 -0.98 15.10
CA GLY A 399 6.89 -0.68 16.47
C GLY A 399 8.06 -0.65 17.44
N LEU A 400 7.73 -0.61 18.73
CA LEU A 400 8.70 -0.54 19.82
C LEU A 400 8.14 -1.24 21.06
N VAL A 401 8.88 -2.22 21.58
CA VAL A 401 8.66 -2.78 22.91
C VAL A 401 9.82 -2.30 23.80
N PRO A 402 9.58 -1.40 24.77
CA PRO A 402 10.65 -0.87 25.59
C PRO A 402 11.15 -1.91 26.60
N ASN A 403 12.44 -1.87 26.90
CA ASN A 403 13.06 -2.63 27.98
C ASN A 403 14.15 -1.77 28.66
N PRO A 404 14.69 -2.20 29.82
CA PRO A 404 15.66 -1.41 30.58
C PRO A 404 16.93 -1.07 29.77
N LEU A 405 17.43 -1.99 28.96
CA LEU A 405 18.62 -1.79 28.14
C LEU A 405 18.39 -0.73 27.06
N TRP A 406 17.30 -0.86 26.30
CA TRP A 406 16.90 0.11 25.28
C TRP A 406 16.72 1.50 25.88
N ARG A 407 16.06 1.61 27.04
CA ARG A 407 15.83 2.90 27.70
C ARG A 407 17.13 3.56 28.16
N ARG A 408 18.07 2.77 28.69
CA ARG A 408 19.39 3.25 29.08
C ARG A 408 20.19 3.75 27.88
N LEU A 409 20.18 3.00 26.76
CA LEU A 409 20.99 3.31 25.58
C LEU A 409 20.41 4.41 24.69
N VAL A 410 19.07 4.47 24.55
CA VAL A 410 18.40 5.37 23.61
C VAL A 410 17.86 6.63 24.30
N LYS A 411 17.40 6.49 25.55
CA LYS A 411 16.82 7.62 26.31
C LYS A 411 17.74 8.16 27.39
N PHE A 412 18.89 7.51 27.64
CA PHE A 412 19.81 7.85 28.73
C PHE A 412 19.10 7.94 30.10
N LYS A 413 18.11 7.06 30.33
CA LYS A 413 17.29 7.03 31.56
C LYS A 413 17.30 5.65 32.19
N SER A 414 17.30 5.61 33.51
CA SER A 414 17.13 4.39 34.32
C SER A 414 15.70 3.83 34.18
N TRP A 415 15.52 2.56 34.51
CA TRP A 415 14.21 1.90 34.56
C TRP A 415 13.72 1.80 36.00
N PHE A 416 12.48 2.18 36.26
CA PHE A 416 11.84 2.13 37.57
C PHE A 416 10.61 1.22 37.56
N SER A 417 10.14 0.82 38.74
CA SER A 417 8.95 -0.03 38.88
C SER A 417 7.69 0.60 38.25
N GLY A 418 7.56 1.93 38.29
CA GLY A 418 6.48 2.65 37.63
C GLY A 418 6.48 2.52 36.10
N ASP A 419 7.65 2.33 35.49
CA ASP A 419 7.75 2.07 34.04
C ASP A 419 7.26 0.66 33.71
N THR A 420 7.57 -0.32 34.56
CA THR A 420 7.01 -1.68 34.45
C THR A 420 5.49 -1.66 34.60
N ALA A 421 4.96 -0.89 35.57
CA ALA A 421 3.52 -0.75 35.77
C ALA A 421 2.84 -0.12 34.53
N ASN A 422 3.38 0.96 33.97
CA ASN A 422 2.86 1.57 32.74
C ASN A 422 2.96 0.62 31.54
N LEU A 423 4.11 -0.03 31.33
CA LEU A 423 4.28 -1.01 30.26
C LEU A 423 3.26 -2.15 30.38
N SER A 424 2.98 -2.62 31.60
CA SER A 424 2.08 -3.76 31.81
C SER A 424 0.66 -3.55 31.28
N ILE A 425 0.19 -2.29 31.21
CA ILE A 425 -1.11 -1.93 30.66
C ILE A 425 -1.04 -1.40 29.22
N GLY A 426 0.11 -1.55 28.57
CA GLY A 426 0.33 -1.13 27.18
C GLY A 426 0.53 0.37 26.99
N GLN A 427 1.05 1.06 28.02
CA GLN A 427 1.35 2.50 28.02
C GLN A 427 2.85 2.76 28.15
N GLY A 428 3.23 4.03 28.21
CA GLY A 428 4.63 4.46 28.26
C GLY A 428 5.23 4.54 26.86
N GLU A 429 6.35 3.85 26.64
CA GLU A 429 7.10 3.92 25.37
C GLU A 429 6.74 2.78 24.40
N LEU A 430 5.74 1.94 24.76
CA LEU A 430 5.23 0.88 23.89
C LEU A 430 4.52 1.48 22.67
N LEU A 431 4.92 1.05 21.47
CA LEU A 431 4.26 1.41 20.22
C LEU A 431 4.03 0.16 19.37
N VAL A 432 2.80 -0.01 18.90
CA VAL A 432 2.39 -1.15 18.05
C VAL A 432 1.57 -0.66 16.86
N THR A 433 1.47 -1.51 15.84
CA THR A 433 0.58 -1.28 14.69
C THR A 433 -0.74 -2.06 14.86
N PRO A 434 -1.85 -1.62 14.23
CA PRO A 434 -3.08 -2.41 14.18
C PRO A 434 -2.89 -3.82 13.59
N LEU A 435 -2.03 -3.97 12.59
CA LEU A 435 -1.70 -5.29 12.03
C LEU A 435 -1.00 -6.19 13.07
N GLN A 436 -0.03 -5.67 13.83
CA GLN A 436 0.63 -6.42 14.90
C GLN A 436 -0.37 -6.91 15.96
N MET A 437 -1.33 -6.07 16.34
CA MET A 437 -2.34 -6.44 17.33
C MET A 437 -3.38 -7.44 16.79
N THR A 438 -3.71 -7.37 15.50
CA THR A 438 -4.54 -8.38 14.79
C THR A 438 -3.83 -9.74 14.76
N ARG A 439 -2.54 -9.72 14.47
CA ARG A 439 -1.68 -10.92 14.47
C ARG A 439 -1.55 -11.52 15.88
N ALA A 440 -1.42 -10.67 16.91
CA ALA A 440 -1.32 -11.13 18.29
C ALA A 440 -2.61 -11.79 18.80
N ILE A 441 -3.79 -11.23 18.49
CA ILE A 441 -5.07 -11.83 18.90
C ILE A 441 -5.36 -13.15 18.17
N ALA A 442 -4.88 -13.29 16.92
CA ALA A 442 -5.03 -14.52 16.14
C ALA A 442 -4.38 -15.75 16.80
N VAL A 443 -3.33 -15.57 17.61
CA VAL A 443 -2.68 -16.66 18.38
C VAL A 443 -3.69 -17.40 19.25
N PHE A 444 -4.65 -16.69 19.85
CA PHE A 444 -5.66 -17.33 20.70
C PHE A 444 -6.77 -17.99 19.88
N ALA A 445 -7.01 -17.52 18.66
CA ALA A 445 -7.96 -18.11 17.73
C ALA A 445 -7.42 -19.43 17.13
N ASN A 446 -6.15 -19.48 16.77
CA ASN A 446 -5.51 -20.60 16.06
C ASN A 446 -4.71 -21.57 16.95
N LYS A 447 -4.93 -21.51 18.27
CA LYS A 447 -4.34 -22.42 19.27
C LYS A 447 -2.81 -22.29 19.43
N GLY A 448 -2.28 -21.07 19.43
CA GLY A 448 -0.92 -20.77 19.87
C GLY A 448 0.08 -20.49 18.75
N LYS A 449 -0.37 -20.39 17.48
CA LYS A 449 0.51 -20.16 16.34
C LYS A 449 0.57 -18.68 15.97
N LEU A 450 1.75 -18.15 15.74
CA LEU A 450 1.95 -16.81 15.22
C LEU A 450 2.13 -16.87 13.70
N VAL A 451 1.07 -16.55 12.96
CA VAL A 451 1.05 -16.53 11.48
C VAL A 451 1.75 -15.30 10.90
N THR A 452 2.31 -15.40 9.71
CA THR A 452 2.80 -14.25 8.94
C THR A 452 1.66 -13.73 8.04
N PRO A 453 1.21 -12.48 8.21
CA PRO A 453 0.14 -11.94 7.39
C PRO A 453 0.59 -11.75 5.93
N TYR A 454 -0.31 -11.97 4.96
CA TYR A 454 -0.01 -11.75 3.55
C TYR A 454 -1.26 -11.40 2.72
N VAL A 455 -1.03 -10.74 1.60
CA VAL A 455 -2.05 -10.22 0.68
C VAL A 455 -2.00 -10.92 -0.67
N LEU A 456 -0.85 -11.39 -1.16
CA LEU A 456 -0.75 -12.08 -2.45
C LEU A 456 -1.20 -13.54 -2.36
N LYS A 457 -2.24 -13.89 -3.12
CA LYS A 457 -2.76 -15.25 -3.23
C LYS A 457 -2.27 -15.97 -4.48
N SER A 458 -2.31 -15.33 -5.64
CA SER A 458 -1.96 -15.97 -6.92
C SER A 458 -1.23 -15.04 -7.87
N VAL A 459 -0.44 -15.63 -8.78
CA VAL A 459 0.20 -14.92 -9.91
C VAL A 459 -0.06 -15.71 -11.18
N SER A 460 -0.66 -15.08 -12.19
CA SER A 460 -1.09 -15.74 -13.43
C SER A 460 -1.90 -17.01 -13.16
N ASP A 461 -2.90 -16.89 -12.28
CA ASP A 461 -3.84 -17.95 -11.85
C ASP A 461 -3.21 -19.14 -11.12
N LYS A 462 -1.90 -19.08 -10.84
CA LYS A 462 -1.21 -20.07 -10.00
C LYS A 462 -1.20 -19.60 -8.56
N ASP A 463 -1.74 -20.42 -7.67
CA ASP A 463 -1.70 -20.18 -6.23
C ASP A 463 -0.25 -20.19 -5.72
N VAL A 464 0.12 -19.12 -5.01
CA VAL A 464 1.44 -18.92 -4.39
C VAL A 464 1.34 -18.72 -2.88
N SER A 465 0.14 -18.92 -2.29
CA SER A 465 -0.13 -18.76 -0.86
C SER A 465 0.76 -19.64 0.01
N SER A 466 1.13 -20.84 -0.45
CA SER A 466 2.03 -21.76 0.26
C SER A 466 3.42 -21.17 0.52
N LEU A 467 3.88 -20.22 -0.30
CA LEU A 467 5.15 -19.52 -0.12
C LEU A 467 5.08 -18.45 0.99
N GLN A 468 3.87 -17.98 1.28
CA GLN A 468 3.60 -16.90 2.25
C GLN A 468 3.04 -17.40 3.58
N ASN A 469 2.29 -18.50 3.57
CA ASN A 469 1.67 -19.12 4.73
C ASN A 469 2.73 -19.75 5.66
N LYS A 470 3.36 -18.89 6.45
CA LYS A 470 4.36 -19.24 7.46
C LYS A 470 3.74 -19.03 8.83
N SER A 471 4.00 -19.96 9.73
CA SER A 471 3.61 -19.81 11.13
C SER A 471 4.70 -20.32 12.06
N VAL A 472 4.77 -19.74 13.24
CA VAL A 472 5.67 -20.16 14.32
C VAL A 472 4.83 -20.55 15.52
N ASP A 473 5.01 -21.78 16.03
CA ASP A 473 4.36 -22.17 17.27
C ASP A 473 4.99 -21.43 18.46
N LEU A 474 4.15 -20.74 19.24
CA LEU A 474 4.62 -20.05 20.43
C LEU A 474 4.80 -21.00 21.62
N ASN A 475 4.53 -22.30 21.50
CA ASN A 475 4.67 -23.29 22.56
C ASN A 475 3.95 -22.83 23.85
N LEU A 476 2.76 -22.26 23.69
CA LEU A 476 1.91 -21.90 24.82
C LEU A 476 1.21 -23.15 25.33
N LYS A 477 1.11 -23.28 26.65
CA LYS A 477 0.37 -24.39 27.26
C LYS A 477 -1.12 -24.29 26.85
N PRO A 478 -1.78 -25.40 26.46
CA PRO A 478 -3.20 -25.38 26.10
C PRO A 478 -4.09 -24.75 27.17
N GLU A 479 -3.80 -25.02 28.45
CA GLU A 479 -4.56 -24.48 29.58
C GLU A 479 -4.44 -22.94 29.67
N VAL A 480 -3.27 -22.39 29.30
CA VAL A 480 -3.06 -20.93 29.26
C VAL A 480 -3.88 -20.31 28.14
N ILE A 481 -3.92 -20.94 26.97
CA ILE A 481 -4.72 -20.48 25.84
C ILE A 481 -6.21 -20.48 26.23
N ASP A 482 -6.69 -21.55 26.86
CA ASP A 482 -8.09 -21.68 27.25
C ASP A 482 -8.52 -20.66 28.31
N VAL A 483 -7.68 -20.38 29.30
CA VAL A 483 -7.92 -19.34 30.31
C VAL A 483 -8.10 -17.97 29.64
N ILE A 484 -7.19 -17.62 28.71
CA ILE A 484 -7.27 -16.33 28.00
C ILE A 484 -8.49 -16.29 27.09
N ARG A 485 -8.78 -17.36 26.34
CA ARG A 485 -9.96 -17.45 25.47
C ARG A 485 -11.26 -17.26 26.26
N GLN A 486 -11.38 -17.88 27.43
CA GLN A 486 -12.54 -17.71 28.30
C GLN A 486 -12.66 -16.28 28.82
N GLY A 487 -11.54 -15.67 29.27
CA GLY A 487 -11.51 -14.26 29.65
C GLY A 487 -11.96 -13.33 28.50
N LEU A 488 -11.46 -13.55 27.29
CA LEU A 488 -11.84 -12.79 26.09
C LEU A 488 -13.31 -12.97 25.70
N ARG A 489 -13.87 -14.17 25.89
CA ARG A 489 -15.32 -14.40 25.71
C ARG A 489 -16.13 -13.57 26.72
N LYS A 490 -15.73 -13.56 27.99
CA LYS A 490 -16.42 -12.78 29.04
C LYS A 490 -16.45 -11.28 28.74
N VAL A 491 -15.37 -10.73 28.17
CA VAL A 491 -15.32 -9.31 27.76
C VAL A 491 -16.49 -8.92 26.85
N ALA A 492 -16.87 -9.79 25.92
CA ALA A 492 -17.88 -9.50 24.90
C ALA A 492 -19.29 -9.99 25.26
N ASN A 493 -19.41 -10.99 26.15
CA ASN A 493 -20.67 -11.70 26.38
C ASN A 493 -21.24 -11.57 27.80
N ASP A 494 -20.42 -11.25 28.80
CA ASP A 494 -20.92 -11.01 30.16
C ASP A 494 -21.53 -9.60 30.25
N ALA A 495 -22.54 -9.42 31.10
CA ALA A 495 -23.28 -8.15 31.19
C ALA A 495 -22.41 -6.96 31.62
N ASP A 496 -21.39 -7.23 32.42
CA ASP A 496 -20.39 -6.30 32.95
C ASP A 496 -19.08 -6.30 32.14
N GLY A 497 -19.02 -7.05 31.04
CA GLY A 497 -17.87 -7.07 30.13
C GLY A 497 -17.69 -5.75 29.38
N THR A 498 -16.44 -5.31 29.19
CA THR A 498 -16.18 -4.00 28.55
C THR A 498 -16.59 -3.89 27.07
N ALA A 499 -16.93 -5.01 26.41
CA ALA A 499 -17.42 -5.08 25.03
C ALA A 499 -18.80 -5.76 24.96
N ASN A 500 -19.59 -5.71 26.04
CA ASN A 500 -20.91 -6.34 26.15
C ASN A 500 -21.89 -5.97 25.02
N VAL A 501 -21.65 -4.87 24.29
CA VAL A 501 -22.39 -4.48 23.09
C VAL A 501 -22.43 -5.60 22.04
N LEU A 502 -21.42 -6.47 22.00
CA LEU A 502 -21.32 -7.59 21.07
C LEU A 502 -22.20 -8.80 21.45
N ARG A 503 -22.78 -8.83 22.66
CA ARG A 503 -23.59 -9.94 23.17
C ARG A 503 -24.81 -10.27 22.31
N ASP A 504 -25.38 -9.28 21.62
CA ASP A 504 -26.61 -9.44 20.82
C ASP A 504 -26.38 -10.06 19.43
N LEU A 505 -25.13 -10.35 19.06
CA LEU A 505 -24.81 -10.99 17.79
C LEU A 505 -25.24 -12.46 17.79
N LYS A 506 -25.53 -13.02 16.60
CA LYS A 506 -25.92 -14.43 16.50
C LYS A 506 -24.74 -15.36 16.75
N ILE A 507 -23.53 -14.89 16.48
CA ILE A 507 -22.29 -15.59 16.76
C ILE A 507 -21.62 -15.09 18.05
N THR A 508 -20.98 -16.02 18.77
CA THR A 508 -20.17 -15.66 19.94
C THR A 508 -18.87 -14.97 19.49
N VAL A 509 -18.60 -13.78 20.01
CA VAL A 509 -17.34 -13.06 19.80
C VAL A 509 -16.45 -13.18 21.03
N ALA A 510 -15.14 -13.28 20.85
CA ALA A 510 -14.17 -13.10 21.93
C ALA A 510 -13.22 -11.96 21.59
N GLY A 511 -12.94 -11.07 22.54
CA GLY A 511 -12.12 -9.91 22.25
C GLY A 511 -11.73 -9.09 23.47
N LYS A 512 -11.05 -7.98 23.21
CA LYS A 512 -10.53 -7.07 24.22
C LYS A 512 -10.60 -5.63 23.72
N THR A 513 -11.26 -4.77 24.49
CA THR A 513 -11.17 -3.32 24.29
C THR A 513 -9.84 -2.76 24.81
N GLY A 514 -9.41 -1.65 24.23
CA GLY A 514 -8.30 -0.85 24.72
C GLY A 514 -8.59 0.63 24.63
N THR A 515 -8.20 1.35 25.67
CA THR A 515 -8.17 2.81 25.69
C THR A 515 -6.72 3.22 25.95
N ALA A 516 -6.12 3.96 25.02
CA ALA A 516 -4.73 4.39 25.09
C ALA A 516 -4.66 5.92 25.15
N GLN A 517 -4.22 6.43 26.30
CA GLN A 517 -4.09 7.88 26.54
C GLN A 517 -3.01 8.49 25.65
N THR A 518 -3.30 9.67 25.09
CA THR A 518 -2.44 10.38 24.13
C THR A 518 -1.65 11.53 24.74
N GLY A 519 -1.83 11.78 26.05
CA GLY A 519 -1.29 12.94 26.77
C GLY A 519 -2.00 14.27 26.43
N LYS A 520 -2.64 14.41 25.27
CA LYS A 520 -3.44 15.59 24.87
C LYS A 520 -4.67 15.18 24.03
N GLY A 521 -5.86 15.60 24.46
CA GLY A 521 -7.13 15.32 23.80
C GLY A 521 -7.67 13.92 24.08
N ASN A 522 -8.53 13.42 23.20
CA ASN A 522 -9.16 12.10 23.36
C ASN A 522 -8.13 10.95 23.25
N SER A 523 -8.39 9.89 24.01
CA SER A 523 -7.63 8.64 23.94
C SER A 523 -7.83 7.93 22.59
N HIS A 524 -6.88 7.08 22.20
CA HIS A 524 -7.08 6.12 21.13
C HIS A 524 -8.01 5.00 21.59
N ALA A 525 -8.95 4.61 20.73
CA ALA A 525 -9.87 3.51 20.99
C ALA A 525 -9.45 2.27 20.19
N TRP A 526 -9.39 1.13 20.87
CA TRP A 526 -9.03 -0.16 20.32
C TRP A 526 -10.11 -1.20 20.62
N PHE A 527 -10.32 -2.10 19.67
CA PHE A 527 -10.92 -3.40 19.90
C PHE A 527 -10.14 -4.43 19.09
N ILE A 528 -9.70 -5.51 19.72
CA ILE A 528 -9.14 -6.68 19.05
C ILE A 528 -9.97 -7.90 19.41
N GLY A 529 -10.20 -8.81 18.47
CA GLY A 529 -10.98 -10.01 18.75
C GLY A 529 -10.86 -11.07 17.67
N PHE A 530 -11.58 -12.16 17.89
CA PHE A 530 -11.80 -13.19 16.89
C PHE A 530 -13.23 -13.74 17.00
N PHE A 531 -13.73 -14.26 15.88
CA PHE A 531 -15.08 -14.81 15.78
C PHE A 531 -15.20 -15.82 14.62
N PRO A 532 -16.17 -16.75 14.69
CA PRO A 532 -16.90 -17.17 15.89
C PRO A 532 -15.96 -17.72 16.99
N TYR A 533 -16.39 -17.72 18.25
CA TYR A 533 -15.55 -18.18 19.37
C TYR A 533 -15.22 -19.67 19.26
N GLU A 534 -16.22 -20.48 18.93
CA GLU A 534 -16.18 -21.95 18.92
C GLU A 534 -15.33 -22.47 17.76
N SER A 535 -15.45 -21.84 16.59
CA SER A 535 -14.69 -22.15 15.38
C SER A 535 -14.22 -20.86 14.71
N PRO A 536 -13.11 -20.27 15.19
CA PRO A 536 -12.64 -18.99 14.70
C PRO A 536 -12.35 -19.01 13.20
N LYS A 537 -12.87 -18.02 12.48
CA LYS A 537 -12.58 -17.81 11.05
C LYS A 537 -11.95 -16.45 10.79
N TYR A 538 -12.17 -15.49 11.68
CA TYR A 538 -11.73 -14.11 11.53
C TYR A 538 -11.06 -13.65 12.82
N ALA A 539 -9.89 -13.04 12.69
CA ALA A 539 -9.31 -12.13 13.67
C ALA A 539 -9.53 -10.70 13.19
N ILE A 540 -9.93 -9.80 14.09
CA ILE A 540 -10.24 -8.41 13.77
C ILE A 540 -9.51 -7.46 14.72
N CYS A 541 -9.04 -6.33 14.18
CA CYS A 541 -8.68 -5.15 14.93
C CYS A 541 -9.45 -3.95 14.40
N VAL A 542 -10.07 -3.18 15.29
CA VAL A 542 -10.66 -1.87 15.02
C VAL A 542 -9.93 -0.83 15.87
N PHE A 543 -9.28 0.11 15.20
CA PHE A 543 -8.52 1.18 15.80
C PHE A 543 -9.08 2.54 15.39
N LEU A 544 -9.33 3.41 16.37
CA LEU A 544 -9.75 4.80 16.15
C LEU A 544 -8.73 5.76 16.74
N GLU A 545 -8.15 6.58 15.88
CA GLU A 545 -7.19 7.60 16.27
C GLU A 545 -7.93 8.71 17.03
N ARG A 546 -7.62 8.88 18.33
CA ARG A 546 -8.34 9.81 19.23
C ARG A 546 -9.86 9.57 19.27
N GLY A 547 -10.29 8.32 19.07
CA GLY A 547 -11.70 7.90 19.09
C GLY A 547 -12.34 7.81 20.48
N GLY A 548 -11.59 8.10 21.55
CA GLY A 548 -12.08 8.06 22.92
C GLY A 548 -11.98 6.67 23.55
N HIS A 549 -13.11 6.17 24.06
CA HIS A 549 -13.17 4.91 24.79
C HIS A 549 -13.14 3.70 23.84
N GLY A 550 -12.43 2.62 24.21
CA GLY A 550 -12.37 1.38 23.42
C GLY A 550 -13.73 0.74 23.09
N TYR A 551 -14.77 1.09 23.85
CA TYR A 551 -16.16 0.71 23.57
C TYR A 551 -16.64 1.16 22.18
N TYR A 552 -16.22 2.34 21.69
CA TYR A 552 -16.59 2.82 20.36
C TYR A 552 -16.01 1.95 19.24
N SER A 553 -14.79 1.43 19.41
CA SER A 553 -14.23 0.45 18.47
C SER A 553 -14.99 -0.89 18.50
N ALA A 554 -15.54 -1.30 19.65
CA ALA A 554 -16.37 -2.49 19.75
C ALA A 554 -17.75 -2.31 19.08
N ILE A 555 -18.33 -1.10 19.10
CA ILE A 555 -19.55 -0.79 18.33
C ILE A 555 -19.30 -0.97 16.83
N ILE A 556 -18.21 -0.41 16.30
CA ILE A 556 -17.86 -0.58 14.88
C ILE A 556 -17.61 -2.06 14.56
N ALA A 557 -16.95 -2.81 15.45
CA ALA A 557 -16.81 -4.26 15.27
C ALA A 557 -18.17 -4.98 15.23
N LYS A 558 -19.14 -4.59 16.08
CA LYS A 558 -20.52 -5.12 16.02
C LYS A 558 -21.17 -4.84 14.68
N GLU A 559 -21.06 -3.62 14.17
CA GLU A 559 -21.66 -3.23 12.89
C GLU A 559 -21.10 -4.04 11.73
N ILE A 560 -19.77 -4.25 11.70
CA ILE A 560 -19.09 -5.07 10.70
C ILE A 560 -19.61 -6.51 10.76
N ILE A 561 -19.58 -7.13 11.95
CA ILE A 561 -19.99 -8.53 12.12
C ILE A 561 -21.48 -8.70 11.75
N LYS A 562 -22.34 -7.79 12.19
CA LYS A 562 -23.77 -7.81 11.86
C LYS A 562 -24.02 -7.68 10.36
N LYS A 563 -23.30 -6.80 9.66
CA LYS A 563 -23.38 -6.68 8.20
C LYS A 563 -22.88 -7.96 7.49
N MET A 564 -21.79 -8.56 7.98
CA MET A 564 -21.29 -9.83 7.46
C MET A 564 -22.32 -10.97 7.61
N GLU A 565 -23.05 -11.02 8.74
CA GLU A 565 -24.16 -11.96 8.93
C GLU A 565 -25.30 -11.71 7.94
N GLN A 566 -25.67 -10.44 7.71
CA GLN A 566 -26.74 -10.04 6.78
C GLN A 566 -26.41 -10.38 5.32
N GLU A 567 -25.14 -10.26 4.92
CA GLU A 567 -24.67 -10.58 3.57
C GLU A 567 -24.33 -12.07 3.36
N GLY A 568 -24.58 -12.93 4.36
CA GLY A 568 -24.31 -14.37 4.26
C GLY A 568 -22.83 -14.71 4.14
N ILE A 569 -21.95 -13.89 4.72
CA ILE A 569 -20.50 -14.13 4.76
C ILE A 569 -20.14 -15.09 5.91
N LEU A 570 -20.91 -15.06 7.00
CA LEU A 570 -20.66 -15.80 8.24
C LEU A 570 -21.39 -17.14 8.32
#